data_AF-A0A0A2MUW6-F1
#
_entry.id   AF-A0A0A2MUW6-F1
#
_cell.length_a   1.000
_cell.length_b   1.000
_cell.length_c   1.000
_cell.angle_alpha   90.00
_cell.angle_beta   90.00
_cell.angle_gamma   90.00
#
_symmetry.space_group_name_H-M   'P 1'
#
loop_
_entity.id
_entity.type
_entity.pdbx_description
1 polymer ?
#
loop_
_entity_poly.entity_id
_entity_poly.type
_entity_poly.pdbx_seq_one_letter_code
_entity_poly.pdbx_strand_id
1 'polypeptide(L)'
;MKGGVYSLLKAKFLIDDDALKNWKFIVFLILLAMVMIGNAHRYEQKNYRITELTNEVKELRSEFVDRRSELMELKMESTISNQMEPHGIVPSSVPPKKIEVKEQESSILKKIWQ
;
A
#
# COMPACT_ATOMS: atom_id res chain seq x y z
N MET A 1 -54.39 7.22 -26.66
CA MET A 1 -53.34 7.29 -25.60
C MET A 1 -52.05 7.99 -26.09
N LYS A 2 -52.12 9.11 -26.83
CA LYS A 2 -50.93 9.83 -27.35
C LYS A 2 -50.76 11.26 -26.80
N GLY A 3 -51.64 11.71 -25.90
CA GLY A 3 -51.67 13.09 -25.42
C GLY A 3 -50.74 13.39 -24.23
N GLY A 4 -50.45 12.40 -23.36
CA GLY A 4 -49.72 12.65 -22.11
C GLY A 4 -48.25 13.02 -22.30
N VAL A 5 -47.55 12.35 -23.22
CA VAL A 5 -46.15 12.67 -23.55
C VAL A 5 -46.06 14.00 -24.31
N TYR A 6 -47.05 14.28 -25.17
CA TYR A 6 -47.12 15.51 -25.94
C TYR A 6 -47.42 16.73 -25.05
N SER A 7 -48.23 16.60 -23.99
CA SER A 7 -48.50 17.68 -23.04
C SER A 7 -47.33 17.96 -22.09
N LEU A 8 -46.51 16.94 -21.77
CA LEU A 8 -45.23 17.11 -21.05
C LEU A 8 -44.22 17.89 -21.90
N LEU A 9 -44.08 17.54 -23.19
CA LEU A 9 -43.21 18.25 -24.14
C LEU A 9 -43.68 19.68 -24.45
N LYS A 10 -45.00 19.94 -24.47
CA LYS A 10 -45.58 21.28 -24.70
C LYS A 10 -45.56 22.21 -23.47
N ALA A 11 -44.84 21.84 -22.42
CA ALA A 11 -44.74 22.63 -21.19
C ALA A 11 -46.07 22.90 -20.47
N LYS A 12 -47.10 22.05 -20.66
CA LYS A 12 -48.36 22.17 -19.91
C LYS A 12 -48.13 22.04 -18.40
N PHE A 13 -47.10 21.28 -18.01
CA PHE A 13 -46.60 21.15 -16.62
C PHE A 13 -46.19 22.50 -15.99
N LEU A 14 -45.80 23.50 -16.78
CA LEU A 14 -45.38 24.81 -16.27
C LEU A 14 -46.53 25.83 -16.17
N ILE A 15 -47.67 25.58 -16.83
CA ILE A 15 -48.77 26.56 -17.04
C ILE A 15 -50.11 26.13 -16.42
N ASP A 16 -50.31 24.85 -16.08
CA ASP A 16 -51.51 24.39 -15.33
C ASP A 16 -51.57 24.99 -13.91
N ASP A 17 -52.75 25.04 -13.30
CA ASP A 17 -53.00 25.61 -11.95
C ASP A 17 -52.07 25.07 -10.83
N ASP A 18 -51.43 23.92 -11.05
CA ASP A 18 -50.47 23.27 -10.14
C ASP A 18 -48.99 23.68 -10.41
N ALA A 19 -48.74 24.71 -11.23
CA ALA A 19 -47.41 25.18 -11.66
C ALA A 19 -46.43 25.45 -10.50
N LEU A 20 -46.92 25.88 -9.33
CA LEU A 20 -46.09 26.10 -8.14
C LEU A 20 -45.44 24.82 -7.61
N LYS A 21 -46.14 23.69 -7.69
CA LYS A 21 -45.61 22.37 -7.27
C LYS A 21 -44.53 21.89 -8.24
N ASN A 22 -44.72 22.16 -9.51
CA ASN A 22 -43.84 21.79 -10.61
C ASN A 22 -42.54 22.62 -10.60
N TRP A 23 -42.61 23.89 -10.25
CA TRP A 23 -41.44 24.74 -10.04
C TRP A 23 -40.56 24.25 -8.87
N LYS A 24 -41.18 23.88 -7.74
CA LYS A 24 -40.46 23.29 -6.60
C LYS A 24 -39.74 21.99 -6.99
N PHE A 25 -40.36 21.17 -7.84
CA PHE A 25 -39.75 19.93 -8.33
C PHE A 25 -38.54 20.19 -9.24
N ILE A 26 -38.60 21.21 -10.11
CA ILE A 26 -37.46 21.60 -10.96
C ILE A 26 -36.27 22.09 -10.12
N VAL A 27 -36.53 22.94 -9.12
CA VAL A 27 -35.48 23.41 -8.18
C VAL A 27 -34.86 22.23 -7.44
N PHE A 28 -35.67 21.25 -7.02
CA PHE A 28 -35.17 20.04 -6.39
C PHE A 28 -34.23 19.25 -7.32
N LEU A 29 -34.57 19.09 -8.60
CA LEU A 29 -33.70 18.40 -9.57
C LEU A 29 -32.38 19.16 -9.82
N ILE A 30 -32.43 20.49 -9.87
CA ILE A 30 -31.23 21.32 -10.03
C ILE A 30 -30.32 21.19 -8.81
N LEU A 31 -30.88 21.22 -7.59
CA LEU A 31 -30.13 20.99 -6.37
C LEU A 31 -29.51 19.60 -6.34
N LEU A 32 -30.26 18.58 -6.75
CA LEU A 32 -29.75 17.20 -6.84
C LEU A 32 -28.59 17.10 -7.84
N ALA A 33 -28.73 17.72 -9.01
CA ALA A 33 -27.67 17.78 -10.01
C ALA A 33 -26.42 18.50 -9.46
N MET A 34 -26.60 19.61 -8.74
CA MET A 34 -25.49 20.33 -8.12
C MET A 34 -24.77 19.49 -7.05
N VAL A 35 -25.51 18.73 -6.24
CA VAL A 35 -24.94 17.78 -5.27
C VAL A 35 -24.17 16.66 -5.98
N MET A 36 -24.69 16.12 -7.08
CA MET A 36 -23.99 15.09 -7.86
C MET A 36 -22.68 15.62 -8.45
N ILE A 37 -22.67 16.82 -9.02
CA ILE A 37 -21.46 17.46 -9.56
C ILE A 37 -20.44 17.67 -8.44
N GLY A 38 -20.88 18.19 -7.29
CA GLY A 38 -20.00 18.38 -6.12
C GLY A 38 -19.38 17.06 -5.62
N ASN A 39 -20.16 15.98 -5.56
CA ASN A 39 -19.66 14.67 -5.17
C ASN A 39 -18.69 14.08 -6.20
N ALA A 40 -18.98 14.21 -7.49
CA ALA A 40 -18.11 13.75 -8.56
C ALA A 40 -16.73 14.42 -8.50
N HIS A 41 -16.70 15.75 -8.32
CA HIS A 41 -15.45 16.49 -8.23
C HIS A 41 -14.64 16.10 -6.97
N ARG A 42 -15.30 15.90 -5.83
CA ARG A 42 -14.62 15.39 -4.61
C ARG A 42 -14.08 13.98 -4.78
N TYR A 43 -14.79 13.12 -5.50
CA TYR A 43 -14.32 11.77 -5.82
C TYR A 43 -13.07 11.81 -6.70
N GLU A 44 -13.09 12.66 -7.73
CA GLU A 44 -11.98 12.85 -8.65
C GLU A 44 -10.71 13.35 -7.93
N GLN A 45 -10.82 14.37 -7.08
CA GLN A 45 -9.70 14.86 -6.27
C GLN A 45 -9.08 13.77 -5.40
N LYS A 46 -9.91 12.91 -4.77
CA LYS A 46 -9.42 11.78 -3.99
C LYS A 46 -8.69 10.77 -4.85
N ASN A 47 -9.20 10.47 -6.03
CA ASN A 47 -8.58 9.51 -6.94
C ASN A 47 -7.20 9.98 -7.43
N TYR A 48 -7.04 11.28 -7.69
CA TYR A 48 -5.74 11.87 -7.98
C TYR A 48 -4.76 11.69 -6.81
N ARG A 49 -5.20 11.98 -5.59
CA ARG A 49 -4.35 11.79 -4.40
C ARG A 49 -3.97 10.33 -4.17
N ILE A 50 -4.89 9.40 -4.40
CA ILE A 50 -4.61 7.94 -4.33
C ILE A 50 -3.54 7.56 -5.36
N THR A 51 -3.64 8.08 -6.57
CA THR A 51 -2.68 7.78 -7.65
C THR A 51 -1.29 8.33 -7.29
N GLU A 52 -1.21 9.55 -6.77
CA GLU A 52 0.04 10.16 -6.30
C GLU A 52 0.70 9.31 -5.20
N LEU A 53 -0.04 8.96 -4.16
CA LEU A 53 0.44 8.10 -3.06
C LEU A 53 0.88 6.71 -3.56
N THR A 54 0.16 6.16 -4.53
CA THR A 54 0.51 4.85 -5.13
C THR A 54 1.85 4.93 -5.86
N ASN A 55 2.12 6.04 -6.56
CA ASN A 55 3.40 6.26 -7.22
C ASN A 55 4.54 6.41 -6.20
N GLU A 56 4.33 7.17 -5.12
CA GLU A 56 5.31 7.33 -4.03
C GLU A 56 5.67 5.98 -3.40
N VAL A 57 4.68 5.14 -3.08
CA VAL A 57 4.91 3.78 -2.55
C VAL A 57 5.71 2.92 -3.54
N LYS A 58 5.43 3.05 -4.84
CA LYS A 58 6.16 2.31 -5.88
C LYS A 58 7.62 2.76 -5.97
N GLU A 59 7.88 4.05 -5.89
CA GLU A 59 9.22 4.62 -5.89
C GLU A 59 10.03 4.16 -4.68
N LEU A 60 9.48 4.30 -3.47
CA LEU A 60 10.11 3.82 -2.23
C LEU A 60 10.40 2.32 -2.26
N ARG A 61 9.51 1.53 -2.88
CA ARG A 61 9.73 0.09 -3.06
C ARG A 61 10.87 -0.20 -4.03
N SER A 62 11.00 0.59 -5.10
CA SER A 62 12.13 0.49 -6.02
C SER A 62 13.43 0.78 -5.29
N GLU A 63 13.48 1.90 -4.56
CA GLU A 63 14.65 2.29 -3.78
C GLU A 63 15.05 1.21 -2.76
N PHE A 64 14.07 0.64 -2.04
CA PHE A 64 14.33 -0.46 -1.11
C PHE A 64 14.98 -1.67 -1.78
N VAL A 65 14.50 -2.06 -2.97
CA VAL A 65 15.04 -3.21 -3.70
C VAL A 65 16.46 -2.93 -4.18
N ASP A 66 16.72 -1.72 -4.67
CA ASP A 66 18.04 -1.29 -5.14
C ASP A 66 19.04 -1.29 -3.96
N ARG A 67 18.68 -0.64 -2.86
CA ARG A 67 19.52 -0.57 -1.64
C ARG A 67 19.74 -1.94 -1.03
N ARG A 68 18.74 -2.82 -1.03
CA ARG A 68 18.90 -4.22 -0.58
C ARG A 68 19.93 -4.97 -1.42
N SER A 69 19.91 -4.77 -2.73
CA SER A 69 20.83 -5.44 -3.65
C SER A 69 22.27 -4.94 -3.44
N GLU A 70 22.45 -3.64 -3.27
CA GLU A 70 23.73 -3.01 -2.92
C GLU A 70 24.28 -3.54 -1.58
N LEU A 71 23.42 -3.65 -0.56
CA LEU A 71 23.81 -4.24 0.73
C LEU A 71 24.22 -5.72 0.61
N MET A 72 23.56 -6.49 -0.27
CA MET A 72 23.97 -7.86 -0.53
C MET A 72 25.35 -7.90 -1.19
N GLU A 73 25.60 -7.05 -2.17
CA GLU A 73 26.90 -6.95 -2.84
C GLU A 73 28.03 -6.59 -1.87
N LEU A 74 27.79 -5.62 -0.99
CA LEU A 74 28.73 -5.24 0.08
C LEU A 74 28.96 -6.37 1.10
N LYS A 75 27.92 -7.18 1.39
CA LYS A 75 28.00 -8.30 2.33
C LYS A 75 28.58 -9.57 1.70
N MET A 76 28.75 -9.63 0.38
CA MET A 76 29.30 -10.82 -0.27
C MET A 76 30.68 -11.15 0.29
N GLU A 77 30.90 -12.43 0.61
CA GLU A 77 32.15 -12.92 1.17
C GLU A 77 33.34 -12.61 0.27
N SER A 78 33.15 -12.67 -1.06
CA SER A 78 34.15 -12.28 -2.05
C SER A 78 34.51 -10.79 -1.95
N THR A 79 33.52 -9.90 -1.84
CA THR A 79 33.73 -8.44 -1.69
C THR A 79 34.48 -8.14 -0.40
N ILE A 80 34.08 -8.76 0.70
CA ILE A 80 34.73 -8.59 2.01
C ILE A 80 36.17 -9.14 1.97
N SER A 81 36.38 -10.33 1.40
CA SER A 81 37.71 -10.93 1.27
C SER A 81 38.65 -10.02 0.48
N ASN A 82 38.20 -9.51 -0.68
CA ASN A 82 38.99 -8.60 -1.52
C ASN A 82 39.33 -7.29 -0.80
N GLN A 83 38.41 -6.72 -0.01
CA GLN A 83 38.70 -5.51 0.78
C GLN A 83 39.63 -5.78 1.98
N MET A 84 39.63 -7.01 2.50
CA MET A 84 40.42 -7.41 3.67
C MET A 84 41.84 -7.91 3.31
N GLU A 85 42.10 -8.26 2.04
CA GLU A 85 43.42 -8.59 1.50
C GLU A 85 44.52 -7.55 1.84
N PRO A 86 44.33 -6.22 1.60
CA PRO A 86 45.33 -5.21 1.96
C PRO A 86 45.57 -5.10 3.48
N HIS A 87 44.64 -5.58 4.30
CA HIS A 87 44.77 -5.66 5.75
C HIS A 87 45.42 -6.98 6.23
N GLY A 88 45.80 -7.88 5.32
CA GLY A 88 46.44 -9.16 5.62
C GLY A 88 45.50 -10.21 6.20
N ILE A 89 44.18 -10.00 6.13
CA ILE A 89 43.17 -10.93 6.63
C ILE A 89 42.70 -11.81 5.48
N VAL A 90 42.88 -13.13 5.62
CA VAL A 90 42.52 -14.12 4.60
C VAL A 90 41.44 -15.09 5.11
N PRO A 91 40.52 -15.53 4.24
CA PRO A 91 39.52 -16.53 4.61
C PRO A 91 40.22 -17.85 4.96
N SER A 92 39.73 -18.53 6.01
CA SER A 92 40.29 -19.81 6.42
C SER A 92 39.87 -20.91 5.44
N SER A 93 40.84 -21.65 4.89
CA SER A 93 40.56 -22.79 4.03
C SER A 93 40.07 -24.04 4.80
N VAL A 94 40.13 -24.00 6.14
CA VAL A 94 39.82 -25.14 7.01
C VAL A 94 38.56 -24.82 7.81
N PRO A 95 37.55 -25.72 7.86
CA PRO A 95 36.34 -25.47 8.62
C PRO A 95 36.64 -25.34 10.13
N PRO A 96 35.92 -24.46 10.86
CA PRO A 96 36.11 -24.29 12.29
C PRO A 96 35.67 -25.55 13.06
N LYS A 97 36.45 -25.94 14.07
CA LYS A 97 36.10 -27.05 14.97
C LYS A 97 35.24 -26.53 16.12
N LYS A 98 34.06 -27.12 16.30
CA LYS A 98 33.22 -26.87 17.48
C LYS A 98 33.88 -27.52 18.71
N ILE A 99 34.34 -26.71 19.65
CA ILE A 99 34.84 -27.18 20.94
C ILE A 99 33.64 -27.23 21.88
N GLU A 100 33.09 -28.42 22.09
CA GLU A 100 32.11 -28.65 23.15
C GLU A 100 32.85 -29.00 24.44
N VAL A 101 32.75 -28.14 25.45
CA VAL A 101 33.25 -28.42 26.79
C VAL A 101 32.29 -29.42 27.42
N LYS A 102 32.70 -30.68 27.52
CA LYS A 102 31.99 -31.66 28.35
C LYS A 102 32.24 -31.27 29.81
N GLU A 103 31.23 -30.69 30.46
CA GLU A 103 31.21 -30.65 31.92
C GLU A 103 31.30 -32.08 32.45
N GLN A 104 32.34 -32.36 33.24
CA GLN A 104 32.41 -33.59 34.01
C GLN A 104 31.27 -33.54 35.03
N GLU A 105 30.17 -34.22 34.70
CA GLU A 105 29.11 -34.49 35.65
C GLU A 105 29.74 -35.22 36.84
N SER A 106 29.83 -34.51 37.96
CA SER A 106 30.47 -34.98 39.17
C SER A 106 29.86 -36.33 39.56
N SER A 107 30.71 -37.36 39.57
CA SER A 107 30.46 -38.76 39.97
C SER A 107 29.99 -38.94 41.44
N ILE A 108 29.47 -37.87 42.04
CA ILE A 108 29.14 -37.77 43.46
C ILE A 108 27.71 -38.28 43.70
N LEU A 109 26.78 -38.06 42.76
CA LEU A 109 25.37 -38.44 42.93
C LEU A 109 25.09 -39.93 42.63
N LYS A 110 25.93 -40.61 41.83
CA LYS A 110 25.78 -42.06 41.55
C LYS A 110 26.26 -42.96 42.70
N LYS A 111 27.02 -42.43 43.65
CA LYS A 111 27.58 -43.20 44.78
C LYS A 111 26.64 -43.30 45.99
N ILE A 112 25.51 -42.59 45.96
CA ILE A 112 24.56 -42.50 47.09
C ILE A 112 23.42 -43.54 46.96
N TRP A 113 23.23 -44.13 45.79
CA TRP A 113 22.16 -45.10 45.50
C TRP A 113 22.68 -46.50 45.17
N GLN A 114 23.75 -46.94 45.84
CA GLN A 114 24.20 -48.34 45.84
C GLN A 114 24.47 -48.82 47.26
#